data_AF-A0A923WA61-F1
#
_entry.id   AF-A0A923WA61-F1
#
_cell.length_a   1.000
_cell.length_b   1.000
_cell.length_c   1.000
_cell.angle_alpha   90.00
_cell.angle_beta   90.00
_cell.angle_gamma   90.00
#
_symmetry.space_group_name_H-M   'P 1'
#
loop_
_entity.id
_entity.type
_entity.pdbx_description
1 polymer ?
#
loop_
_entity_poly.entity_id
_entity_poly.type
_entity_poly.pdbx_seq_one_letter_code
_entity_poly.pdbx_strand_id
1 'polypeptide(L)'
;MLKRFPFFLMLLVGLAVASCKDDEDKPPVTPAPDTVSFVATISGSQQVPLNASTATGAFTGTYDRTSKTLTYNVTFSGLTPTSGHIHLGGPGRTGGFKVPFNSLTSPITGSQVLDQQTADSLLAGRTYVNLHTTAFSGGEIRGNIQQGTTAPVPPVEFAALLTGGQQVPANGSRAGGALVAAYYPATRLLTYNVTFSGLTPTSGHIHLGGPGRTGGFKVPFNSLTSPITGSQVLDQQTADSLLAGRTYVNLHTAAFPGGEIRGNIRERRLGITLGASINSAQQVQPNASAATGTFTGTYDRTTSLLTYSVTYTGLTPMAGHIHLGGPGRTGGFKVPFNSLTSPITGSQVLDQQTADSLLTDRTYVNLHTTTFPGGEIRGDIKVK
;
A
#
# COMPACT_ATOMS: atom_id res chain seq x y z
N MET A 1 -25.01 -91.34 35.44
CA MET A 1 -25.12 -91.25 36.91
C MET A 1 -24.26 -90.06 37.36
N LEU A 2 -24.91 -89.07 37.99
CA LEU A 2 -24.40 -88.00 38.88
C LEU A 2 -23.21 -87.07 38.48
N LYS A 3 -23.61 -85.80 38.23
CA LYS A 3 -23.08 -84.47 38.62
C LYS A 3 -21.69 -84.36 39.28
N ARG A 4 -20.92 -83.33 38.85
CA ARG A 4 -20.34 -82.26 39.70
C ARG A 4 -19.73 -81.11 38.86
N PHE A 5 -20.21 -79.88 39.08
CA PHE A 5 -19.52 -78.58 38.87
C PHE A 5 -18.41 -78.41 39.96
N PRO A 6 -17.46 -77.44 39.97
CA PRO A 6 -17.59 -76.04 39.49
C PRO A 6 -16.32 -75.27 38.96
N PHE A 7 -16.59 -74.02 38.52
CA PHE A 7 -15.83 -72.75 38.67
C PHE A 7 -14.59 -72.36 37.81
N PHE A 8 -14.87 -71.49 36.83
CA PHE A 8 -14.35 -70.12 36.59
C PHE A 8 -12.84 -69.81 36.64
N LEU A 9 -12.28 -69.43 35.49
CA LEU A 9 -11.46 -68.21 35.37
C LEU A 9 -11.56 -67.64 33.95
N MET A 10 -11.97 -66.39 33.88
CA MET A 10 -12.20 -65.59 32.68
C MET A 10 -10.88 -64.93 32.27
N LEU A 11 -10.37 -65.21 31.05
CA LEU A 11 -9.28 -64.46 30.43
C LEU A 11 -9.72 -64.05 29.02
N LEU A 12 -10.02 -62.76 28.85
CA LEU A 12 -10.35 -62.15 27.56
C LEU A 12 -9.04 -61.95 26.77
N VAL A 13 -8.93 -62.60 25.61
CA VAL A 13 -7.91 -62.29 24.60
C VAL A 13 -8.60 -61.52 23.48
N GLY A 14 -8.36 -60.21 23.43
CA GLY A 14 -8.76 -59.35 22.33
C GLY A 14 -7.78 -59.46 21.17
N LEU A 15 -8.24 -59.94 20.03
CA LEU A 15 -7.47 -59.95 18.78
C LEU A 15 -7.59 -58.56 18.13
N ALA A 16 -6.48 -57.80 18.12
CA ALA A 16 -6.39 -56.53 17.43
C ALA A 16 -6.27 -56.77 15.92
N VAL A 17 -7.25 -56.28 15.15
CA VAL A 17 -7.13 -56.12 13.70
C VAL A 17 -6.34 -54.85 13.41
N ALA A 18 -5.29 -55.00 12.60
CA ALA A 18 -4.43 -53.92 12.13
C ALA A 18 -5.22 -52.90 11.30
N SER A 19 -5.23 -51.64 11.73
CA SER A 19 -5.66 -50.49 10.93
C SER A 19 -4.39 -49.80 10.44
N CYS A 20 -4.10 -49.93 9.15
CA CYS A 20 -3.07 -49.14 8.49
C CYS A 20 -3.44 -47.66 8.62
N LYS A 21 -2.52 -46.89 9.19
CA LYS A 21 -2.63 -45.44 9.32
C LYS A 21 -1.75 -44.84 8.24
N ASP A 22 -2.35 -44.49 7.11
CA ASP A 22 -1.71 -43.66 6.09
C ASP A 22 -1.76 -42.21 6.63
N ASP A 23 -0.75 -41.85 7.42
CA ASP A 23 -0.45 -40.46 7.77
C ASP A 23 0.15 -39.80 6.52
N GLU A 24 -0.70 -39.42 5.56
CA GLU A 24 -0.34 -38.52 4.47
C GLU A 24 0.08 -37.17 5.08
N ASP A 25 1.38 -36.91 5.00
CA ASP A 25 2.06 -35.69 5.42
C ASP A 25 1.54 -34.52 4.57
N LYS A 26 0.39 -33.97 4.96
CA LYS A 26 -0.21 -32.82 4.26
C LYS A 26 0.76 -31.64 4.42
N PRO A 27 1.26 -31.04 3.32
CA PRO A 27 2.14 -29.89 3.42
C PRO A 27 1.46 -28.78 4.24
N PRO A 28 2.24 -27.94 4.96
CA PRO A 28 1.68 -26.90 5.80
C PRO A 28 0.79 -26.00 4.95
N VAL A 29 -0.51 -26.06 5.19
CA VAL A 29 -1.48 -25.19 4.53
C VAL A 29 -1.21 -23.80 5.08
N THR A 30 -0.57 -22.94 4.27
CA THR A 30 -0.50 -21.50 4.56
C THR A 30 -1.91 -21.04 4.94
N PRO A 31 -2.11 -20.39 6.11
CA PRO A 31 -3.43 -19.90 6.49
C PRO A 31 -3.99 -19.06 5.35
N ALA A 32 -5.22 -19.34 4.92
CA ALA A 32 -5.88 -18.49 3.94
C ALA A 32 -5.86 -17.04 4.46
N PRO A 33 -5.60 -16.03 3.61
CA PRO A 33 -5.49 -14.65 4.07
C PRO A 33 -6.73 -14.25 4.86
N ASP A 34 -6.60 -13.49 5.95
CA ASP A 34 -7.75 -13.15 6.81
C ASP A 34 -8.83 -12.36 6.03
N THR A 35 -8.45 -11.71 4.93
CA THR A 35 -9.35 -10.97 4.03
C THR A 35 -9.31 -11.47 2.57
N VAL A 36 -10.45 -11.51 1.89
CA VAL A 36 -10.60 -11.86 0.46
C VAL A 36 -11.16 -10.67 -0.32
N SER A 37 -10.59 -10.37 -1.48
CA SER A 37 -11.12 -9.32 -2.36
C SER A 37 -12.05 -9.87 -3.42
N PHE A 38 -13.02 -9.06 -3.81
CA PHE A 38 -14.07 -9.40 -4.76
C PHE A 38 -14.25 -8.27 -5.78
N VAL A 39 -14.57 -8.66 -7.01
CA VAL A 39 -14.85 -7.72 -8.11
C VAL A 39 -16.04 -8.20 -8.94
N ALA A 40 -16.70 -7.27 -9.62
CA ALA A 40 -17.61 -7.57 -10.73
C ALA A 40 -17.66 -6.40 -11.72
N THR A 41 -17.72 -6.68 -13.01
CA THR A 41 -18.19 -5.71 -14.02
C THR A 41 -19.71 -5.84 -14.09
N ILE A 42 -20.44 -4.74 -14.15
CA ILE A 42 -21.91 -4.70 -14.08
C ILE A 42 -22.45 -4.12 -15.40
N SER A 43 -23.36 -4.83 -16.08
CA SER A 43 -23.94 -4.39 -17.35
C SER A 43 -25.33 -5.00 -17.61
N GLY A 44 -26.08 -4.44 -18.56
CA GLY A 44 -27.36 -4.99 -19.02
C GLY A 44 -27.22 -6.35 -19.71
N SER A 45 -26.09 -6.57 -20.41
CA SER A 45 -25.75 -7.85 -21.04
C SER A 45 -25.51 -9.00 -20.06
N GLN A 46 -25.20 -8.68 -18.80
CA GLN A 46 -25.00 -9.67 -17.73
C GLN A 46 -26.27 -9.95 -16.92
N GLN A 47 -27.37 -9.25 -17.23
CA GLN A 47 -28.64 -9.49 -16.58
C GLN A 47 -29.27 -10.81 -17.05
N VAL A 48 -30.14 -11.39 -16.22
CA VAL A 48 -30.88 -12.61 -16.54
C VAL A 48 -32.39 -12.36 -16.36
N PRO A 49 -33.18 -12.28 -17.44
CA PRO A 49 -32.77 -12.24 -18.85
C PRO A 49 -31.92 -10.99 -19.20
N LEU A 50 -31.06 -11.09 -20.20
CA LEU A 50 -30.26 -9.94 -20.65
C LEU A 50 -31.16 -8.83 -21.17
N ASN A 51 -30.73 -7.58 -21.04
CA ASN A 51 -31.45 -6.43 -21.57
C ASN A 51 -30.51 -5.51 -22.38
N ALA A 52 -31.10 -4.57 -23.11
CA ALA A 52 -30.40 -3.67 -24.03
C ALA A 52 -29.85 -2.39 -23.36
N SER A 53 -29.83 -2.30 -22.03
CA SER A 53 -29.30 -1.12 -21.34
C SER A 53 -27.82 -0.92 -21.68
N THR A 54 -27.47 0.32 -22.03
CA THR A 54 -26.09 0.76 -22.25
C THR A 54 -25.42 1.23 -20.95
N ALA A 55 -26.14 1.18 -19.83
CA ALA A 55 -25.61 1.53 -18.53
C ALA A 55 -24.48 0.57 -18.11
N THR A 56 -23.52 1.12 -17.37
CA THR A 56 -22.31 0.40 -16.95
C THR A 56 -22.09 0.58 -15.46
N GLY A 57 -21.41 -0.38 -14.83
CA GLY A 57 -20.96 -0.26 -13.46
C GLY A 57 -19.86 -1.25 -13.10
N ALA A 58 -19.34 -1.09 -11.89
CA ALA A 58 -18.33 -1.96 -11.31
C ALA A 58 -18.60 -2.15 -9.82
N PHE A 59 -18.29 -3.33 -9.31
CA PHE A 59 -18.28 -3.68 -7.89
C PHE A 59 -16.86 -3.99 -7.46
N THR A 60 -16.46 -3.47 -6.30
CA THR A 60 -15.29 -3.94 -5.54
C THR A 60 -15.71 -4.23 -4.11
N GLY A 61 -15.09 -5.22 -3.47
CA GLY A 61 -15.34 -5.52 -2.08
C GLY A 61 -14.23 -6.30 -1.39
N THR A 62 -14.20 -6.24 -0.07
CA THR A 62 -13.29 -6.99 0.80
C THR A 62 -14.10 -7.71 1.87
N TYR A 63 -13.88 -9.01 2.01
CA TYR A 63 -14.52 -9.86 3.01
C TYR A 63 -13.49 -10.31 4.04
N ASP A 64 -13.70 -9.95 5.30
CA ASP A 64 -12.92 -10.42 6.44
C ASP A 64 -13.52 -11.73 6.98
N ARG A 65 -12.74 -12.81 6.97
CA ARG A 65 -13.17 -14.15 7.41
C ARG A 65 -13.38 -14.23 8.92
N THR A 66 -12.70 -13.40 9.70
CA THR A 66 -12.79 -13.37 11.17
C THR A 66 -14.04 -12.61 11.61
N SER A 67 -14.25 -11.39 11.09
CA SER A 67 -15.44 -10.60 11.45
C SER A 67 -16.68 -10.95 10.61
N LYS A 68 -16.53 -11.75 9.54
CA LYS A 68 -17.55 -12.04 8.52
C LYS A 68 -18.10 -10.79 7.84
N THR A 69 -17.32 -9.71 7.82
CA THR A 69 -17.75 -8.41 7.30
C THR A 69 -17.36 -8.27 5.84
N LEU A 70 -18.33 -7.97 4.97
CA LEU A 70 -18.11 -7.51 3.61
C LEU A 70 -18.18 -5.98 3.56
N THR A 71 -17.07 -5.32 3.23
CA THR A 71 -17.02 -3.90 2.87
C THR A 71 -17.00 -3.77 1.36
N TYR A 72 -17.86 -2.95 0.76
CA TYR A 72 -18.02 -2.86 -0.69
C TYR A 72 -18.19 -1.43 -1.21
N ASN A 73 -17.90 -1.27 -2.51
CA ASN A 73 -18.08 -0.06 -3.30
C ASN A 73 -18.64 -0.43 -4.69
N VAL A 74 -19.70 0.25 -5.12
CA VAL A 74 -20.33 0.08 -6.43
C VAL A 74 -20.36 1.42 -7.15
N THR A 75 -19.71 1.50 -8.31
CA THR A 75 -19.83 2.65 -9.21
C THR A 75 -20.71 2.29 -10.39
N PHE A 76 -21.47 3.25 -10.89
CA PHE A 76 -22.28 3.08 -12.10
C PHE A 76 -22.49 4.41 -12.84
N SER A 77 -22.87 4.31 -14.10
CA SER A 77 -23.22 5.42 -14.99
C SER A 77 -24.31 5.01 -15.97
N GLY A 78 -25.12 5.98 -16.42
CA GLY A 78 -26.14 5.78 -17.46
C GLY A 78 -27.49 5.23 -16.98
N LEU A 79 -27.75 5.18 -15.66
CA LEU A 79 -29.05 4.81 -15.10
C LEU A 79 -29.42 5.66 -13.88
N THR A 80 -30.72 5.67 -13.51
CA THR A 80 -31.22 6.23 -12.24
C THR A 80 -31.83 5.11 -11.39
N PRO A 81 -31.07 4.51 -10.47
CA PRO A 81 -31.52 3.35 -9.70
C PRO A 81 -32.69 3.66 -8.76
N THR A 82 -33.66 2.75 -8.70
CA THR A 82 -34.77 2.73 -7.73
C THR A 82 -34.51 1.75 -6.58
N SER A 83 -33.66 0.75 -6.79
CA SER A 83 -33.14 -0.15 -5.76
C SER A 83 -31.84 -0.82 -6.20
N GLY A 84 -31.12 -1.43 -5.27
CA GLY A 84 -29.88 -2.14 -5.55
C GLY A 84 -29.52 -3.11 -4.43
N HIS A 85 -28.98 -4.27 -4.81
CA HIS A 85 -28.70 -5.35 -3.86
C HIS A 85 -27.52 -6.23 -4.28
N ILE A 86 -27.01 -7.00 -3.30
CA ILE A 86 -26.27 -8.24 -3.54
C ILE A 86 -27.22 -9.42 -3.35
N HIS A 87 -27.29 -10.27 -4.37
CA HIS A 87 -28.10 -11.49 -4.44
C HIS A 87 -27.27 -12.76 -4.33
N LEU A 88 -27.94 -13.84 -3.94
CA LEU A 88 -27.44 -15.20 -4.14
C LEU A 88 -27.70 -15.63 -5.58
N GLY A 89 -26.70 -16.23 -6.22
CA GLY A 89 -26.78 -16.76 -7.58
C GLY A 89 -25.42 -16.77 -8.28
N GLY A 90 -25.03 -17.93 -8.79
CA GLY A 90 -23.84 -18.04 -9.65
C GLY A 90 -24.07 -17.44 -11.05
N PRO A 91 -23.07 -17.57 -11.95
CA PRO A 91 -23.21 -17.19 -13.34
C PRO A 91 -24.48 -17.79 -13.97
N GLY A 92 -25.28 -16.95 -14.62
CA GLY A 92 -26.54 -17.34 -15.27
C GLY A 92 -27.71 -17.72 -14.35
N ARG A 93 -27.57 -17.62 -13.01
CA ARG A 93 -28.65 -17.95 -12.05
C ARG A 93 -29.13 -16.74 -11.28
N THR A 94 -30.44 -16.69 -11.02
CA THR A 94 -31.09 -15.69 -10.15
C THR A 94 -31.39 -16.29 -8.76
N GLY A 95 -31.55 -15.41 -7.77
CA GLY A 95 -31.91 -15.82 -6.40
C GLY A 95 -32.27 -14.62 -5.52
N GLY A 96 -32.63 -14.89 -4.27
CA GLY A 96 -33.04 -13.85 -3.32
C GLY A 96 -31.90 -12.87 -2.99
N PHE A 97 -32.26 -11.62 -2.66
CA PHE A 97 -31.28 -10.64 -2.19
C PHE A 97 -30.95 -10.83 -0.71
N LYS A 98 -29.71 -10.49 -0.35
CA LYS A 98 -29.18 -10.64 1.02
C LYS A 98 -28.61 -9.34 1.57
N VAL A 99 -28.08 -8.47 0.72
CA VAL A 99 -27.52 -7.17 1.13
C VAL A 99 -28.23 -6.06 0.35
N PRO A 100 -29.25 -5.39 0.91
CA PRO A 100 -29.83 -4.20 0.32
C PRO A 100 -28.89 -3.00 0.43
N PHE A 101 -28.90 -2.14 -0.58
CA PHE A 101 -28.13 -0.88 -0.56
C PHE A 101 -28.96 0.25 0.05
N ASN A 102 -28.41 0.88 1.09
CA ASN A 102 -29.08 1.98 1.81
C ASN A 102 -28.96 3.33 1.09
N SER A 103 -28.03 3.45 0.15
CA SER A 103 -27.86 4.59 -0.75
C SER A 103 -27.83 4.08 -2.18
N LEU A 104 -28.36 4.88 -3.11
CA LEU A 104 -28.35 4.58 -4.53
C LEU A 104 -27.56 5.63 -5.34
N THR A 105 -26.85 6.53 -4.66
CA THR A 105 -25.96 7.50 -5.30
C THR A 105 -24.61 6.84 -5.59
N SER A 106 -24.10 6.99 -6.82
CA SER A 106 -22.76 6.50 -7.20
C SER A 106 -21.66 7.40 -6.59
N PRO A 107 -20.63 6.86 -5.91
CA PRO A 107 -20.46 5.45 -5.55
C PRO A 107 -21.36 5.01 -4.37
N ILE A 108 -21.99 3.83 -4.51
CA ILE A 108 -22.69 3.18 -3.40
C ILE A 108 -21.63 2.46 -2.55
N THR A 109 -21.48 2.88 -1.30
CA THR A 109 -20.55 2.24 -0.35
C THR A 109 -21.32 1.61 0.80
N GLY A 110 -20.79 0.52 1.36
CA GLY A 110 -21.42 -0.14 2.49
C GLY A 110 -20.52 -1.16 3.18
N SER A 111 -20.92 -1.56 4.37
CA SER A 111 -20.28 -2.59 5.17
C SER A 111 -21.36 -3.42 5.87
N GLN A 112 -21.30 -4.74 5.70
CA GLN A 112 -22.33 -5.66 6.19
C GLN A 112 -21.68 -6.92 6.76
N VAL A 113 -22.08 -7.31 7.98
CA VAL A 113 -21.78 -8.65 8.52
C VAL A 113 -22.67 -9.66 7.80
N LEU A 114 -22.06 -10.66 7.16
CA LEU A 114 -22.77 -11.66 6.38
C LEU A 114 -23.18 -12.86 7.26
N ASP A 115 -24.38 -13.38 7.00
CA ASP A 115 -24.75 -14.71 7.48
C ASP A 115 -23.85 -15.78 6.82
N GLN A 116 -23.75 -16.96 7.44
CA GLN A 116 -22.85 -18.01 6.97
C GLN A 116 -23.14 -18.44 5.53
N GLN A 117 -24.41 -18.57 5.16
CA GLN A 117 -24.83 -18.97 3.82
C GLN A 117 -24.37 -17.96 2.76
N THR A 118 -24.48 -16.67 3.06
CA THR A 118 -24.10 -15.57 2.17
C THR A 118 -22.58 -15.47 2.06
N ALA A 119 -21.86 -15.63 3.17
CA ALA A 119 -20.40 -15.71 3.17
C ALA A 119 -19.88 -16.87 2.32
N ASP A 120 -20.43 -18.08 2.50
CA ASP A 120 -20.04 -19.27 1.72
C ASP A 120 -20.35 -19.08 0.23
N SER A 121 -21.51 -18.48 -0.08
CA SER A 121 -21.90 -18.18 -1.45
C SER A 121 -21.00 -17.11 -2.08
N LEU A 122 -20.62 -16.07 -1.34
CA LEU A 122 -19.69 -15.04 -1.79
C LEU A 122 -18.32 -15.67 -2.09
N LEU A 123 -17.75 -16.43 -1.15
CA LEU A 123 -16.47 -17.12 -1.29
C LEU A 123 -16.47 -18.12 -2.47
N ALA A 124 -17.60 -18.77 -2.75
CA ALA A 124 -17.75 -19.69 -3.86
C ALA A 124 -18.07 -19.01 -5.22
N GLY A 125 -18.11 -17.68 -5.30
CA GLY A 125 -18.47 -16.95 -6.53
C GLY A 125 -19.93 -17.12 -6.95
N ARG A 126 -20.81 -17.40 -5.97
CA ARG A 126 -22.25 -17.64 -6.13
C ARG A 126 -23.08 -16.46 -5.66
N THR A 127 -22.60 -15.24 -5.88
CA THR A 127 -23.33 -14.00 -5.63
C THR A 127 -23.26 -13.06 -6.82
N TYR A 128 -24.17 -12.09 -6.89
CA TYR A 128 -24.14 -11.04 -7.91
C TYR A 128 -24.67 -9.72 -7.35
N VAL A 129 -24.16 -8.60 -7.86
CA VAL A 129 -24.70 -7.27 -7.63
C VAL A 129 -25.73 -6.96 -8.72
N ASN A 130 -26.81 -6.27 -8.36
CA ASN A 130 -27.85 -5.86 -9.29
C ASN A 130 -28.39 -4.47 -8.92
N LEU A 131 -28.57 -3.59 -9.91
CA LEU A 131 -29.25 -2.31 -9.77
C LEU A 131 -30.51 -2.31 -10.64
N HIS A 132 -31.61 -1.77 -10.10
CA HIS A 132 -32.93 -1.76 -10.72
C HIS A 132 -33.34 -0.33 -11.04
N THR A 133 -34.19 -0.17 -12.06
CA THR A 133 -34.83 1.12 -12.40
C THR A 133 -36.30 0.92 -12.68
N THR A 134 -37.03 2.02 -12.88
CA THR A 134 -38.44 1.96 -13.27
C THR A 134 -38.66 1.22 -14.58
N ALA A 135 -37.74 1.39 -15.55
CA ALA A 135 -37.82 0.73 -16.85
C ALA A 135 -37.45 -0.77 -16.78
N PHE A 136 -36.59 -1.15 -15.82
CA PHE A 136 -36.12 -2.52 -15.63
C PHE A 136 -36.28 -2.96 -14.18
N SER A 137 -37.53 -3.24 -13.78
CA SER A 137 -37.86 -3.61 -12.39
C SER A 137 -37.22 -4.94 -11.95
N GLY A 138 -37.05 -5.89 -12.87
CA GLY A 138 -36.28 -7.13 -12.65
C GLY A 138 -34.77 -6.92 -12.51
N GLY A 139 -34.28 -5.69 -12.76
CA GLY A 139 -32.89 -5.24 -12.69
C GLY A 139 -32.40 -4.76 -14.05
N GLU A 140 -31.79 -3.57 -14.09
CA GLU A 140 -31.23 -2.95 -15.29
C GLU A 140 -29.82 -3.45 -15.57
N ILE A 141 -28.95 -3.47 -14.56
CA ILE A 141 -27.56 -3.94 -14.73
C ILE A 141 -27.18 -4.94 -13.63
N ARG A 142 -26.49 -6.02 -14.01
CA ARG A 142 -26.04 -7.11 -13.12
C ARG A 142 -24.56 -7.40 -13.31
N GLY A 143 -23.89 -7.87 -12.25
CA GLY A 143 -22.53 -8.39 -12.32
C GLY A 143 -22.33 -9.53 -11.32
N ASN A 144 -21.88 -10.70 -11.80
CA ASN A 144 -21.54 -11.80 -10.89
C ASN A 144 -20.28 -11.44 -10.09
N ILE A 145 -20.39 -11.49 -8.76
CA ILE A 145 -19.28 -11.19 -7.86
C ILE A 145 -18.38 -12.42 -7.82
N GLN A 146 -17.16 -12.21 -8.27
CA GLN A 146 -16.12 -13.23 -8.27
C GLN A 146 -15.04 -12.80 -7.29
N GLN A 147 -14.33 -13.77 -6.71
CA GLN A 147 -13.07 -13.43 -6.04
C GLN A 147 -12.25 -12.68 -7.08
N GLY A 148 -11.97 -11.42 -6.79
CA GLY A 148 -10.91 -10.78 -7.50
C GLY A 148 -9.69 -11.60 -7.16
N THR A 149 -8.91 -12.01 -8.16
CA THR A 149 -7.50 -11.78 -7.93
C THR A 149 -7.47 -10.34 -7.49
N THR A 150 -7.05 -10.04 -6.25
CA THR A 150 -6.57 -8.69 -6.00
C THR A 150 -5.73 -8.42 -7.23
N ALA A 151 -6.10 -7.44 -8.08
CA ALA A 151 -5.07 -6.78 -8.86
C ALA A 151 -3.98 -6.57 -7.80
N PRO A 152 -2.84 -7.29 -7.89
CA PRO A 152 -1.95 -7.41 -6.73
C PRO A 152 -1.79 -6.00 -6.24
N VAL A 153 -2.18 -5.69 -4.99
CA VAL A 153 -1.80 -4.38 -4.45
C VAL A 153 -0.31 -4.39 -4.68
N PRO A 154 0.20 -3.55 -5.62
CA PRO A 154 1.56 -3.72 -6.07
C PRO A 154 2.40 -3.63 -4.80
N PRO A 155 3.35 -4.55 -4.61
CA PRO A 155 4.07 -4.58 -3.36
C PRO A 155 4.67 -3.19 -3.15
N VAL A 156 4.59 -2.71 -1.90
CA VAL A 156 5.30 -1.51 -1.54
C VAL A 156 6.78 -1.88 -1.57
N GLU A 157 7.49 -1.34 -2.55
CA GLU A 157 8.91 -1.61 -2.70
C GLU A 157 9.69 -0.78 -1.68
N PHE A 158 10.80 -1.32 -1.18
CA PHE A 158 11.69 -0.68 -0.23
C PHE A 158 13.14 -0.84 -0.68
N ALA A 159 13.99 0.08 -0.24
CA ALA A 159 15.43 -0.01 -0.41
C ALA A 159 16.19 0.57 0.80
N ALA A 160 17.44 0.15 0.94
CA ALA A 160 18.42 0.77 1.82
C ALA A 160 19.82 0.63 1.22
N LEU A 161 20.68 1.64 1.38
CA LEU A 161 22.12 1.50 1.21
C LEU A 161 22.74 1.30 2.58
N LEU A 162 23.68 0.37 2.71
CA LEU A 162 24.31 -0.01 3.97
C LEU A 162 25.76 0.46 3.99
N THR A 163 26.12 1.24 5.02
CA THR A 163 27.51 1.71 5.23
C THR A 163 27.88 1.73 6.70
N GLY A 164 29.19 1.73 7.01
CA GLY A 164 29.69 1.91 8.37
C GLY A 164 29.34 3.28 8.97
N GLY A 165 29.31 4.32 8.13
CA GLY A 165 28.92 5.67 8.53
C GLY A 165 27.44 5.82 8.95
N GLN A 166 26.59 4.86 8.60
CA GLN A 166 25.18 4.83 9.00
C GLN A 166 24.93 4.08 10.32
N GLN A 167 25.95 3.41 10.88
CA GLN A 167 25.83 2.79 12.20
C GLN A 167 25.61 3.84 13.29
N VAL A 168 25.08 3.41 14.42
CA VAL A 168 24.87 4.27 15.59
C VAL A 168 25.52 3.59 16.80
N PRO A 169 26.71 4.04 17.26
CA PRO A 169 27.54 5.09 16.64
C PRO A 169 28.14 4.67 15.29
N ALA A 170 28.51 5.65 14.46
CA ALA A 170 29.14 5.41 13.16
C ALA A 170 30.52 4.76 13.33
N ASN A 171 30.90 3.87 12.40
CA ASN A 171 32.21 3.25 12.38
C ASN A 171 32.95 3.52 11.05
N GLY A 172 34.24 3.21 11.02
CA GLY A 172 35.12 3.47 9.87
C GLY A 172 35.15 2.38 8.80
N SER A 173 34.23 1.40 8.82
CA SER A 173 34.24 0.33 7.82
C SER A 173 34.02 0.89 6.41
N ARG A 174 34.82 0.37 5.47
CA ARG A 174 34.69 0.63 4.03
C ARG A 174 33.80 -0.38 3.32
N ALA A 175 33.26 -1.36 4.07
CA ALA A 175 32.34 -2.33 3.53
C ALA A 175 31.02 -1.64 3.09
N GLY A 176 30.36 -2.24 2.11
CA GLY A 176 29.14 -1.69 1.52
C GLY A 176 28.10 -2.77 1.30
N GLY A 177 26.83 -2.36 1.31
CA GLY A 177 25.74 -3.24 0.92
C GLY A 177 24.50 -2.48 0.47
N ALA A 178 23.53 -3.21 -0.03
CA ALA A 178 22.23 -2.70 -0.39
C ALA A 178 21.15 -3.71 -0.01
N LEU A 179 19.98 -3.21 0.39
CA LEU A 179 18.75 -3.98 0.52
C LEU A 179 17.77 -3.51 -0.56
N VAL A 180 17.11 -4.47 -1.21
CA VAL A 180 15.86 -4.26 -1.94
C VAL A 180 14.82 -5.20 -1.33
N ALA A 181 13.63 -4.68 -1.03
CA ALA A 181 12.56 -5.46 -0.46
C ALA A 181 11.21 -5.10 -1.07
N ALA A 182 10.25 -6.02 -0.94
CA ALA A 182 8.88 -5.87 -1.41
C ALA A 182 7.94 -6.31 -0.29
N TYR A 183 7.03 -5.42 0.12
CA TYR A 183 6.04 -5.69 1.16
C TYR A 183 4.65 -5.82 0.55
N TYR A 184 3.95 -6.90 0.86
CA TYR A 184 2.60 -7.20 0.39
C TYR A 184 1.59 -6.88 1.50
N PRO A 185 0.86 -5.75 1.43
CA PRO A 185 0.02 -5.30 2.56
C PRO A 185 -1.10 -6.27 2.91
N ALA A 186 -1.63 -7.01 1.93
CA ALA A 186 -2.70 -7.98 2.13
C ALA A 186 -2.29 -9.19 2.98
N THR A 187 -1.01 -9.57 2.94
CA THR A 187 -0.48 -10.75 3.63
C THR A 187 0.53 -10.41 4.73
N ARG A 188 0.89 -9.13 4.87
CA ARG A 188 2.04 -8.64 5.67
C ARG A 188 3.36 -9.33 5.33
N LEU A 189 3.47 -9.93 4.15
CA LEU A 189 4.67 -10.63 3.72
C LEU A 189 5.71 -9.60 3.26
N LEU A 190 6.89 -9.63 3.87
CA LEU A 190 8.08 -8.94 3.39
C LEU A 190 8.97 -9.94 2.67
N THR A 191 9.33 -9.69 1.42
CA THR A 191 10.45 -10.38 0.74
C THR A 191 11.62 -9.43 0.63
N TYR A 192 12.85 -9.95 0.73
CA TYR A 192 14.05 -9.12 0.71
C TYR A 192 15.22 -9.81 0.03
N ASN A 193 16.10 -8.97 -0.54
CA ASN A 193 17.41 -9.33 -1.06
C ASN A 193 18.43 -8.31 -0.52
N VAL A 194 19.46 -8.80 0.17
CA VAL A 194 20.56 -7.99 0.67
C VAL A 194 21.85 -8.42 -0.01
N THR A 195 22.47 -7.51 -0.77
CA THR A 195 23.81 -7.69 -1.32
C THR A 195 24.82 -6.92 -0.49
N PHE A 196 26.02 -7.47 -0.35
CA PHE A 196 27.11 -6.80 0.36
C PHE A 196 28.48 -7.27 -0.14
N SER A 197 29.50 -6.47 0.16
CA SER A 197 30.91 -6.76 -0.13
C SER A 197 31.84 -6.13 0.91
N GLY A 198 33.04 -6.69 1.05
CA GLY A 198 34.08 -6.16 1.95
C GLY A 198 33.91 -6.50 3.43
N LEU A 199 33.04 -7.46 3.78
CA LEU A 199 32.88 -7.97 5.15
C LEU A 199 32.58 -9.47 5.17
N THR A 200 32.75 -10.11 6.34
CA THR A 200 32.36 -11.50 6.61
C THR A 200 31.35 -11.52 7.76
N PRO A 201 30.03 -11.55 7.46
CA PRO A 201 29.00 -11.42 8.48
C PRO A 201 28.98 -12.60 9.46
N THR A 202 28.80 -12.31 10.75
CA THR A 202 28.51 -13.29 11.81
C THR A 202 27.03 -13.33 12.17
N SER A 203 26.29 -12.26 11.87
CA SER A 203 24.82 -12.19 11.98
C SER A 203 24.27 -11.04 11.15
N GLY A 204 22.97 -11.07 10.85
CA GLY A 204 22.30 -9.99 10.13
C GLY A 204 20.80 -9.98 10.40
N HIS A 205 20.22 -8.79 10.47
CA HIS A 205 18.81 -8.63 10.81
C HIS A 205 18.16 -7.38 10.20
N ILE A 206 16.83 -7.38 10.17
CA ILE A 206 16.02 -6.15 10.12
C ILE A 206 15.56 -5.81 11.53
N HIS A 207 15.79 -4.57 11.94
CA HIS A 207 15.48 -4.00 13.25
C HIS A 207 14.37 -2.97 13.18
N LEU A 208 13.73 -2.74 14.33
CA LEU A 208 12.97 -1.52 14.58
C LEU A 208 13.94 -0.37 14.90
N GLY A 209 13.66 0.82 14.36
CA GLY A 209 14.43 2.02 14.60
C GLY A 209 14.42 2.93 13.37
N GLY A 210 13.97 4.17 13.55
CA GLY A 210 14.14 5.21 12.53
C GLY A 210 15.60 5.69 12.43
N PRO A 211 15.87 6.66 11.53
CA PRO A 211 17.19 7.27 11.40
C PRO A 211 17.76 7.72 12.75
N GLY A 212 19.00 7.33 13.04
CA GLY A 212 19.71 7.69 14.28
C GLY A 212 19.25 6.94 15.54
N ARG A 213 18.25 6.05 15.47
CA ARG A 213 17.77 5.26 16.61
C ARG A 213 18.08 3.78 16.45
N THR A 214 18.32 3.09 17.56
CA THR A 214 18.49 1.62 17.62
C THR A 214 17.28 0.98 18.30
N GLY A 215 16.99 -0.28 17.98
CA GLY A 215 15.89 -1.03 18.56
C GLY A 215 16.03 -2.54 18.35
N GLY A 216 15.10 -3.31 18.89
CA GLY A 216 15.11 -4.77 18.82
C GLY A 216 15.06 -5.29 17.38
N PHE A 217 15.71 -6.42 17.12
CA PHE A 217 15.61 -7.09 15.82
C PHE A 217 14.27 -7.84 15.70
N LYS A 218 13.74 -7.90 14.48
CA LYS A 218 12.45 -8.52 14.18
C LYS A 218 12.53 -9.57 13.08
N VAL A 219 13.47 -9.43 12.16
CA VAL A 219 13.68 -10.40 11.08
C VAL A 219 15.13 -10.85 11.09
N PRO A 220 15.45 -12.03 11.67
CA PRO A 220 16.78 -12.61 11.57
C PRO A 220 17.02 -13.17 10.16
N PHE A 221 18.28 -13.09 9.69
CA PHE A 221 18.69 -13.70 8.44
C PHE A 221 19.22 -15.10 8.68
N ASN A 222 18.62 -16.08 7.99
CA ASN A 222 18.99 -17.50 8.11
C ASN A 222 20.20 -17.88 7.24
N SER A 223 20.60 -17.00 6.32
CA SER A 223 21.81 -17.12 5.50
C SER A 223 22.61 -15.82 5.63
N LEU A 224 23.93 -15.95 5.59
CA LEU A 224 24.87 -14.82 5.63
C LEU A 224 25.74 -14.76 4.37
N THR A 225 25.40 -15.52 3.33
CA THR A 225 26.08 -15.47 2.03
C THR A 225 25.41 -14.42 1.16
N SER A 226 26.18 -13.55 0.50
CA SER A 226 25.67 -12.55 -0.44
C SER A 226 25.29 -13.22 -1.78
N PRO A 227 24.09 -12.99 -2.34
CA PRO A 227 22.98 -12.22 -1.77
C PRO A 227 22.22 -13.00 -0.67
N ILE A 228 21.89 -12.31 0.42
CA ILE A 228 20.98 -12.85 1.45
C ILE A 228 19.56 -12.63 0.95
N THR A 229 18.85 -13.70 0.64
CA THR A 229 17.44 -13.66 0.24
C THR A 229 16.55 -14.29 1.30
N GLY A 230 15.33 -13.79 1.44
CA GLY A 230 14.38 -14.35 2.37
C GLY A 230 13.00 -13.73 2.29
N SER A 231 12.07 -14.31 3.03
CA SER A 231 10.73 -13.80 3.22
C SER A 231 10.29 -13.98 4.67
N GLN A 232 9.48 -13.05 5.18
CA GLN A 232 8.97 -13.07 6.54
C GLN A 232 7.57 -12.44 6.57
N VAL A 233 6.62 -13.12 7.20
CA VAL A 233 5.34 -12.49 7.56
C VAL A 233 5.58 -11.61 8.79
N LEU A 234 5.31 -10.31 8.66
CA LEU A 234 5.54 -9.34 9.72
C LEU A 234 4.36 -9.33 10.70
N ASP A 235 4.68 -9.15 11.99
CA ASP A 235 3.69 -8.71 12.97
C ASP A 235 3.20 -7.29 12.64
N GLN A 236 2.02 -6.91 13.16
CA GLN A 236 1.41 -5.62 12.82
C GLN A 236 2.30 -4.43 13.18
N GLN A 237 2.96 -4.46 14.35
CA GLN A 237 3.84 -3.39 14.80
C GLN A 237 5.04 -3.19 13.85
N THR A 238 5.60 -4.29 13.36
CA THR A 238 6.77 -4.29 12.46
C THR A 238 6.35 -3.83 11.06
N ALA A 239 5.18 -4.26 10.58
CA ALA A 239 4.59 -3.76 9.34
C ALA A 239 4.36 -2.24 9.37
N ASP A 240 3.74 -1.73 10.45
CA ASP A 240 3.50 -0.30 10.63
C ASP A 240 4.82 0.48 10.71
N SER A 241 5.82 -0.09 11.38
CA SER A 241 7.15 0.51 11.48
C SER A 241 7.88 0.54 10.14
N LEU A 242 7.79 -0.54 9.34
CA LEU A 242 8.36 -0.60 7.99
C LEU A 242 7.73 0.46 7.08
N LEU A 243 6.40 0.53 7.04
CA LEU A 243 5.64 1.51 6.26
C LEU A 243 5.94 2.96 6.70
N ALA A 244 6.20 3.18 8.00
CA ALA A 244 6.57 4.48 8.54
C ALA A 244 8.07 4.85 8.36
N GLY A 245 8.88 4.00 7.71
CA GLY A 245 10.32 4.23 7.57
C GLY A 245 11.09 4.16 8.90
N ARG A 246 10.57 3.38 9.86
CA ARG A 246 11.12 3.18 11.21
C ARG A 246 11.77 1.81 11.35
N THR A 247 12.40 1.30 10.30
CA THR A 247 13.17 0.06 10.30
C THR A 247 14.53 0.26 9.64
N TYR A 248 15.48 -0.60 9.99
CA TYR A 248 16.80 -0.62 9.36
C TYR A 248 17.31 -2.05 9.21
N VAL A 249 18.15 -2.28 8.22
CA VAL A 249 18.92 -3.51 8.06
C VAL A 249 20.33 -3.31 8.62
N ASN A 250 20.86 -4.35 9.26
CA ASN A 250 22.18 -4.35 9.88
C ASN A 250 22.90 -5.67 9.61
N LEU A 251 24.19 -5.61 9.29
CA LEU A 251 25.08 -6.79 9.25
C LEU A 251 26.22 -6.59 10.25
N HIS A 252 26.51 -7.65 11.01
CA HIS A 252 27.49 -7.66 12.10
C HIS A 252 28.67 -8.55 11.72
N THR A 253 29.84 -8.25 12.25
CA THR A 253 31.04 -9.10 12.11
C THR A 253 31.74 -9.25 13.45
N ALA A 254 32.75 -10.12 13.50
CA ALA A 254 33.58 -10.27 14.70
C ALA A 254 34.28 -8.96 15.11
N ALA A 255 34.67 -8.13 14.14
CA ALA A 255 35.30 -6.82 14.40
C ALA A 255 34.29 -5.75 14.84
N PHE A 256 33.03 -5.87 14.41
CA PHE A 256 31.95 -4.93 14.73
C PHE A 256 30.70 -5.68 15.23
N PRO A 257 30.72 -6.19 16.48
CA PRO A 257 29.62 -6.99 17.02
C PRO A 257 28.33 -6.18 17.21
N GLY A 258 28.43 -4.86 17.42
CA GLY A 258 27.28 -3.94 17.45
C GLY A 258 26.70 -3.62 16.06
N GLY A 259 27.37 -4.04 14.99
CA GLY A 259 27.00 -3.78 13.60
C GLY A 259 28.15 -3.18 12.80
N GLU A 260 28.53 -3.82 11.69
CA GLU A 260 29.53 -3.29 10.76
C GLU A 260 28.91 -2.31 9.77
N ILE A 261 27.81 -2.68 9.11
CA ILE A 261 27.11 -1.82 8.13
C ILE A 261 25.60 -1.76 8.39
N ARG A 262 25.02 -0.55 8.32
CA ARG A 262 23.60 -0.27 8.56
C ARG A 262 23.00 0.50 7.40
N GLY A 263 21.72 0.24 7.11
CA GLY A 263 20.93 1.05 6.18
C GLY A 263 19.49 1.19 6.67
N ASN A 264 18.98 2.42 6.79
CA ASN A 264 17.56 2.62 7.11
C ASN A 264 16.70 2.22 5.90
N ILE A 265 15.69 1.39 6.14
CA ILE A 265 14.80 0.90 5.10
C ILE A 265 13.75 1.96 4.79
N ARG A 266 13.64 2.33 3.52
CA ARG A 266 12.74 3.38 3.04
C ARG A 266 11.96 2.89 1.84
N GLU A 267 10.73 3.37 1.70
CA GLU A 267 9.88 3.06 0.55
C GLU A 267 10.57 3.53 -0.75
N ARG A 268 10.79 2.58 -1.66
CA ARG A 268 11.30 2.77 -3.01
C ARG A 268 10.13 3.22 -3.90
N ARG A 269 9.78 4.51 -3.83
CA ARG A 269 8.88 5.12 -4.82
C ARG A 269 9.68 5.55 -6.04
N LEU A 270 9.34 4.98 -7.20
CA LEU A 270 9.82 5.42 -8.51
C LEU A 270 9.18 6.79 -8.85
N GLY A 271 9.67 7.86 -8.23
CA GLY A 271 9.24 9.25 -8.48
C GLY A 271 7.92 9.64 -7.80
N ILE A 272 7.99 10.49 -6.78
CA ILE A 272 6.85 11.12 -6.12
C ILE A 272 6.42 12.34 -6.93
N THR A 273 5.22 12.34 -7.47
CA THR A 273 4.69 13.47 -8.22
C THR A 273 4.28 14.60 -7.28
N LEU A 274 4.59 15.81 -7.69
CA LEU A 274 4.39 17.04 -6.92
C LEU A 274 3.65 18.06 -7.78
N GLY A 275 2.89 18.95 -7.15
CA GLY A 275 2.42 20.15 -7.85
C GLY A 275 1.93 21.28 -6.95
N ALA A 276 1.81 22.45 -7.57
CA ALA A 276 1.22 23.64 -6.99
C ALA A 276 0.55 24.50 -8.08
N SER A 277 -0.53 25.17 -7.74
CA SER A 277 -1.00 26.36 -8.47
C SER A 277 -0.33 27.58 -7.84
N ILE A 278 0.16 28.50 -8.66
CA ILE A 278 0.96 29.65 -8.21
C ILE A 278 0.20 30.94 -8.55
N ASN A 279 -0.06 31.79 -7.54
CA ASN A 279 -0.68 33.10 -7.76
C ASN A 279 -0.33 34.08 -6.62
N SER A 280 -0.74 35.34 -6.78
CA SER A 280 -0.50 36.41 -5.82
C SER A 280 -1.29 36.25 -4.51
N ALA A 281 -2.50 35.69 -4.57
CA ALA A 281 -3.36 35.46 -3.40
C ALA A 281 -2.76 34.47 -2.39
N GLN A 282 -1.82 33.63 -2.82
CA GLN A 282 -1.15 32.65 -1.97
C GLN A 282 0.10 33.20 -1.25
N GLN A 283 0.51 34.44 -1.51
CA GLN A 283 1.56 35.08 -0.72
C GLN A 283 1.13 35.25 0.74
N VAL A 284 2.09 35.27 1.67
CA VAL A 284 1.79 35.57 3.08
C VAL A 284 1.17 36.96 3.23
N GLN A 285 1.61 37.90 2.39
CA GLN A 285 0.97 39.20 2.18
C GLN A 285 0.56 39.27 0.71
N PRO A 286 -0.71 38.98 0.38
CA PRO A 286 -1.21 39.04 -0.99
C PRO A 286 -0.97 40.40 -1.65
N ASN A 287 -0.69 40.38 -2.95
CA ASN A 287 -0.54 41.58 -3.77
C ASN A 287 -1.54 41.57 -4.94
N ALA A 288 -1.63 42.70 -5.66
CA ALA A 288 -2.60 42.88 -6.74
C ALA A 288 -2.17 42.28 -8.09
N SER A 289 -1.07 41.53 -8.16
CA SER A 289 -0.62 40.95 -9.42
C SER A 289 -1.65 39.97 -9.98
N ALA A 290 -1.93 40.08 -11.28
CA ALA A 290 -2.74 39.14 -12.05
C ALA A 290 -1.92 37.96 -12.59
N ALA A 291 -0.62 37.91 -12.28
CA ALA A 291 0.25 36.84 -12.71
C ALA A 291 -0.19 35.48 -12.15
N THR A 292 0.02 34.43 -12.94
CA THR A 292 -0.34 33.05 -12.58
C THR A 292 0.76 32.09 -13.00
N GLY A 293 0.78 30.91 -12.38
CA GLY A 293 1.68 29.85 -12.77
C GLY A 293 1.31 28.48 -12.22
N THR A 294 2.07 27.47 -12.61
CA THR A 294 1.97 26.12 -12.08
C THR A 294 3.36 25.55 -11.81
N PHE A 295 3.46 24.73 -10.78
CA PHE A 295 4.62 23.89 -10.49
C PHE A 295 4.24 22.44 -10.72
N THR A 296 5.10 21.69 -11.40
CA THR A 296 5.07 20.23 -11.44
C THR A 296 6.45 19.68 -11.12
N GLY A 297 6.52 18.51 -10.49
CA GLY A 297 7.80 17.86 -10.27
C GLY A 297 7.68 16.39 -9.92
N THR A 298 8.82 15.71 -9.96
CA THR A 298 9.02 14.34 -9.46
C THR A 298 10.17 14.33 -8.48
N TYR A 299 9.99 13.68 -7.33
CA TYR A 299 11.04 13.47 -6.34
C TYR A 299 11.37 11.98 -6.21
N ASP A 300 12.60 11.60 -6.53
CA ASP A 300 13.10 10.25 -6.30
C ASP A 300 13.75 10.16 -4.91
N ARG A 301 13.14 9.37 -4.02
CA ARG A 301 13.67 9.14 -2.66
C ARG A 301 14.99 8.35 -2.63
N THR A 302 15.31 7.63 -3.70
CA THR A 302 16.52 6.80 -3.81
C THR A 302 17.73 7.68 -4.08
N THR A 303 17.62 8.56 -5.06
CA THR A 303 18.68 9.49 -5.46
C THR A 303 18.59 10.84 -4.73
N SER A 304 17.51 11.05 -3.97
CA SER A 304 17.11 12.36 -3.41
C SER A 304 16.98 13.45 -4.48
N LEU A 305 16.71 13.07 -5.73
CA LEU A 305 16.67 13.99 -6.86
C LEU A 305 15.25 14.51 -7.06
N LEU A 306 15.07 15.82 -6.93
CA LEU A 306 13.88 16.55 -7.37
C LEU A 306 14.09 17.04 -8.81
N THR A 307 13.23 16.63 -9.73
CA THR A 307 13.13 17.22 -11.08
C THR A 307 11.84 18.01 -11.19
N TYR A 308 11.87 19.23 -11.71
CA TYR A 308 10.72 20.14 -11.69
C TYR A 308 10.58 20.97 -12.96
N SER A 309 9.37 21.49 -13.16
CA SER A 309 9.00 22.48 -14.17
C SER A 309 8.07 23.53 -13.56
N VAL A 310 8.33 24.81 -13.81
CA VAL A 310 7.48 25.93 -13.42
C VAL A 310 7.07 26.70 -14.65
N THR A 311 5.77 26.73 -14.95
CA THR A 311 5.22 27.62 -15.98
C THR A 311 4.56 28.81 -15.31
N TYR A 312 4.75 30.00 -15.88
CA TYR A 312 4.08 31.19 -15.42
C TYR A 312 3.78 32.16 -16.58
N THR A 313 2.87 33.09 -16.35
CA THR A 313 2.51 34.18 -17.26
C THR A 313 2.26 35.48 -16.48
N GLY A 314 2.40 36.63 -17.15
CA GLY A 314 2.02 37.93 -16.58
C GLY A 314 3.02 38.58 -15.63
N LEU A 315 4.27 38.10 -15.55
CA LEU A 315 5.35 38.74 -14.80
C LEU A 315 6.72 38.63 -15.50
N THR A 316 7.69 39.43 -15.04
CA THR A 316 9.11 39.32 -15.44
C THR A 316 9.97 39.04 -14.21
N PRO A 317 10.28 37.76 -13.90
CA PRO A 317 11.00 37.39 -12.70
C PRO A 317 12.44 37.92 -12.71
N MET A 318 12.90 38.41 -11.57
CA MET A 318 14.33 38.66 -11.28
C MET A 318 14.98 37.53 -10.48
N ALA A 319 14.17 36.72 -9.79
CA ALA A 319 14.60 35.56 -9.04
C ALA A 319 13.43 34.58 -8.86
N GLY A 320 13.74 33.32 -8.61
CA GLY A 320 12.74 32.30 -8.32
C GLY A 320 13.37 31.15 -7.54
N HIS A 321 12.62 30.61 -6.59
CA HIS A 321 13.12 29.55 -5.73
C HIS A 321 12.03 28.60 -5.25
N ILE A 322 12.46 27.43 -4.76
CA ILE A 322 11.71 26.63 -3.81
C ILE A 322 12.20 26.94 -2.40
N HIS A 323 11.26 27.30 -1.53
CA HIS A 323 11.47 27.65 -0.14
C HIS A 323 10.99 26.56 0.81
N LEU A 324 11.55 26.57 2.02
CA LEU A 324 10.93 25.92 3.17
C LEU A 324 9.82 26.80 3.73
N GLY A 325 8.68 26.20 4.07
CA GLY A 325 7.55 26.87 4.67
C GLY A 325 6.24 26.18 4.29
N GLY A 326 5.40 25.89 5.29
CA GLY A 326 4.03 25.46 5.05
C GLY A 326 3.11 26.63 4.70
N PRO A 327 1.81 26.37 4.50
CA PRO A 327 0.82 27.40 4.18
C PRO A 327 0.88 28.59 5.15
N GLY A 328 0.94 29.80 4.61
CA GLY A 328 0.98 31.05 5.38
C GLY A 328 2.28 31.36 6.12
N ARG A 329 3.36 30.58 5.94
CA ARG A 329 4.68 30.83 6.55
C ARG A 329 5.75 31.08 5.49
N THR A 330 6.70 31.96 5.77
CA THR A 330 7.92 32.18 4.98
C THR A 330 9.10 31.44 5.59
N GLY A 331 10.06 31.01 4.76
CA GLY A 331 11.33 30.45 5.21
C GLY A 331 12.44 30.59 4.18
N GLY A 332 13.63 30.12 4.52
CA GLY A 332 14.80 30.18 3.65
C GLY A 332 14.58 29.43 2.33
N PHE A 333 15.19 29.93 1.25
CA PHE A 333 15.18 29.20 -0.02
C PHE A 333 16.21 28.08 -0.03
N LYS A 334 15.87 26.98 -0.70
CA LYS A 334 16.70 25.77 -0.78
C LYS A 334 17.06 25.37 -2.20
N VAL A 335 16.19 25.69 -3.16
CA VAL A 335 16.43 25.38 -4.58
C VAL A 335 16.32 26.68 -5.38
N PRO A 336 17.44 27.32 -5.74
CA PRO A 336 17.43 28.46 -6.65
C PRO A 336 17.16 28.02 -8.09
N PHE A 337 16.45 28.86 -8.84
CA PHE A 337 16.21 28.65 -10.26
C PHE A 337 17.31 29.31 -11.09
N ASN A 338 18.04 28.50 -11.84
CA ASN A 338 19.17 28.97 -12.67
C ASN A 338 18.72 29.64 -13.99
N SER A 339 17.48 29.39 -14.40
CA SER A 339 16.80 30.08 -15.49
C SER A 339 15.50 30.65 -14.96
N LEU A 340 15.09 31.80 -15.47
CA LEU A 340 13.82 32.43 -15.11
C LEU A 340 12.83 32.42 -16.27
N THR A 341 13.21 31.96 -17.46
CA THR A 341 12.31 31.90 -18.62
C THR A 341 11.30 30.77 -18.45
N SER A 342 10.00 31.06 -18.61
CA SER A 342 8.92 30.06 -18.60
C SER A 342 8.98 29.16 -19.85
N PRO A 343 8.96 27.81 -19.73
CA PRO A 343 8.99 27.03 -18.49
C PRO A 343 10.39 27.01 -17.85
N ILE A 344 10.45 27.28 -16.54
CA ILE A 344 11.66 27.09 -15.74
C ILE A 344 11.76 25.60 -15.43
N THR A 345 12.77 24.92 -15.95
CA THR A 345 13.03 23.51 -15.64
C THR A 345 14.32 23.35 -14.85
N GLY A 346 14.38 22.32 -14.01
CA GLY A 346 15.58 22.05 -13.23
C GLY A 346 15.55 20.69 -12.56
N SER A 347 16.71 20.30 -12.04
CA SER A 347 16.86 19.12 -11.22
C SER A 347 17.84 19.41 -10.08
N GLN A 348 17.55 18.95 -8.88
CA GLN A 348 18.33 19.23 -7.67
C GLN A 348 18.31 18.02 -6.72
N VAL A 349 19.48 17.57 -6.30
CA VAL A 349 19.59 16.62 -5.18
C VAL A 349 19.32 17.39 -3.88
N LEU A 350 18.34 16.93 -3.11
CA LEU A 350 17.89 17.56 -1.88
C LEU A 350 18.61 16.99 -0.66
N ASP A 351 18.93 17.86 0.31
CA ASP A 351 19.29 17.41 1.66
C ASP A 351 18.07 16.78 2.35
N GLN A 352 18.32 15.96 3.39
CA GLN A 352 17.25 15.21 4.08
C GLN A 352 16.17 16.13 4.66
N GLN A 353 16.55 17.29 5.21
CA GLN A 353 15.60 18.23 5.80
C GLN A 353 14.65 18.82 4.74
N THR A 354 15.18 19.15 3.59
CA THR A 354 14.43 19.72 2.45
C THR A 354 13.53 18.65 1.85
N ALA A 355 14.03 17.43 1.69
CA ALA A 355 13.23 16.29 1.27
C ALA A 355 12.06 16.01 2.23
N ASP A 356 12.29 15.98 3.54
CA ASP A 356 11.23 15.75 4.53
C ASP A 356 10.20 16.90 4.51
N SER A 357 10.65 18.14 4.31
CA SER A 357 9.75 19.29 4.18
C SER A 357 8.90 19.21 2.91
N LEU A 358 9.51 18.84 1.78
CA LEU A 358 8.82 18.65 0.49
C LEU A 358 7.75 17.56 0.58
N LEU A 359 8.07 16.46 1.26
CA LEU A 359 7.18 15.31 1.43
C LEU A 359 6.08 15.51 2.49
N THR A 360 6.14 16.59 3.26
CA THR A 360 5.15 16.91 4.30
C THR A 360 4.41 18.21 4.01
N ASP A 361 4.37 18.63 2.74
CA ASP A 361 3.69 19.84 2.25
C ASP A 361 4.18 21.13 2.95
N ARG A 362 5.46 21.16 3.32
CA ARG A 362 6.14 22.29 3.98
C ARG A 362 7.15 22.99 3.07
N THR A 363 6.87 23.02 1.77
CA THR A 363 7.65 23.77 0.78
C THR A 363 6.73 24.54 -0.14
N TYR A 364 7.23 25.67 -0.66
CA TYR A 364 6.50 26.46 -1.64
C TYR A 364 7.44 26.97 -2.74
N VAL A 365 6.91 27.13 -3.95
CA VAL A 365 7.57 27.86 -5.03
C VAL A 365 7.22 29.34 -4.93
N ASN A 366 8.19 30.21 -5.21
CA ASN A 366 8.01 31.66 -5.22
C ASN A 366 8.78 32.28 -6.39
N LEU A 367 8.16 33.24 -7.09
CA LEU A 367 8.80 34.05 -8.11
C LEU A 367 8.79 35.52 -7.67
N HIS A 368 9.91 36.20 -7.84
CA HIS A 368 10.16 37.56 -7.36
C HIS A 368 10.37 38.50 -8.54
N THR A 369 9.90 39.73 -8.42
CA THR A 369 10.10 40.79 -9.44
C THR A 369 10.65 42.06 -8.79
N THR A 370 11.01 43.05 -9.61
CA THR A 370 11.44 44.37 -9.14
C THR A 370 10.37 45.04 -8.30
N THR A 371 9.10 44.91 -8.70
CA THR A 371 7.94 45.47 -7.99
C THR A 371 7.63 44.72 -6.70
N PHE A 372 7.84 43.39 -6.68
CA PHE A 372 7.55 42.54 -5.53
C PHE A 372 8.78 41.71 -5.11
N PRO A 373 9.80 42.33 -4.49
CA PRO A 373 11.05 41.65 -4.14
C PRO A 373 10.85 40.55 -3.08
N GLY A 374 9.83 40.66 -2.22
CA GLY A 374 9.44 39.61 -1.27
C GLY A 374 8.73 38.39 -1.90
N GLY A 375 8.34 38.49 -3.17
CA GLY A 375 7.59 37.48 -3.92
C GLY A 375 6.36 38.09 -4.58
N GLU A 376 6.24 37.94 -5.90
CA GLU A 376 5.05 38.33 -6.66
C GLU A 376 3.99 37.22 -6.62
N ILE A 377 4.37 35.97 -6.90
CA ILE A 377 3.45 34.82 -6.91
C ILE A 377 4.03 33.62 -6.16
N ARG A 378 3.18 32.94 -5.38
CA ARG A 378 3.53 31.79 -4.53
C ARG A 378 2.62 30.61 -4.81
N GLY A 379 3.16 29.39 -4.66
CA GLY A 379 2.39 28.15 -4.67
C GLY A 379 2.92 27.13 -3.66
N ASP A 380 2.09 26.66 -2.74
CA ASP A 380 2.47 25.59 -1.82
C ASP A 380 2.57 24.25 -2.58
N ILE A 381 3.74 23.62 -2.54
CA ILE A 381 4.01 22.37 -3.25
C ILE A 381 3.42 21.22 -2.43
N LYS A 382 2.60 20.40 -3.09
CA LYS A 382 1.95 19.24 -2.48
C LYS A 382 2.31 17.95 -3.20
N VAL A 383 2.37 16.86 -2.45
CA VAL A 383 2.38 15.50 -3.02
C VAL A 383 1.03 15.23 -3.70
N LYS A 384 1.07 14.70 -4.94
CA LYS A 384 -0.13 14.36 -5.70
C LYS A 384 -0.57 12.92 -5.53
#